data_AF-A0A2E8TQB2-F1
#
_entry.id   AF-A0A2E8TQB2-F1
#
_cell.length_a   1.000
_cell.length_b   1.000
_cell.length_c   1.000
_cell.angle_alpha   90.00
_cell.angle_beta   90.00
_cell.angle_gamma   90.00
#
_symmetry.space_group_name_H-M   'P 1'
#
loop_
_entity.id
_entity.type
_entity.pdbx_description
1 polymer ?
#
loop_
_entity_poly.entity_id
_entity_poly.type
_entity_poly.pdbx_seq_one_letter_code
_entity_poly.pdbx_strand_id
1 'polypeptide(L)'
;MKNNQNTPIKMTKREFLTSVSAVSGVSAVLTTLNGWDMGIASAAEAPPNLTGNAKGKKVLILGAGLAGMTAAYELGLRGYNCQILEARSFAGGRCQSSRSGFTTTTTDGKKSTCDFDEGQYFNHGPWRIPSYHHAVFHYIRKFGVPMEIMVQENDLGYLRYEKAEGPLSGKRVRKREIKADMRGYTSELLAKLVDQGALDKEITNQDKEQLIDYLISEGFLNARDLKYDGTIHRGLKTFDPMGSVKETATSPLPFKDLLQSGLGNTFKGVTTIDHPEIMYQAVGGMDKIA
;
A
#
# COMPACT_ATOMS: atom_id res chain seq x y z
N MET A 1 55.43 17.98 -17.75
CA MET A 1 54.08 17.87 -17.16
C MET A 1 53.33 16.77 -17.89
N LYS A 2 53.15 15.60 -17.30
CA LYS A 2 52.34 14.51 -17.89
C LYS A 2 50.90 14.71 -17.44
N ASN A 3 50.01 14.94 -18.40
CA ASN A 3 48.56 15.02 -18.19
C ASN A 3 48.03 13.69 -17.64
N ASN A 4 47.68 13.66 -16.35
CA ASN A 4 46.82 12.62 -15.81
C ASN A 4 45.39 12.89 -16.32
N GLN A 5 45.02 12.19 -17.40
CA GLN A 5 43.63 12.07 -17.78
C GLN A 5 42.91 11.30 -16.69
N ASN A 6 42.04 11.99 -15.96
CA ASN A 6 41.17 11.41 -14.94
C ASN A 6 40.10 10.57 -15.65
N THR A 7 40.42 9.31 -15.96
CA THR A 7 39.43 8.37 -16.52
C THR A 7 38.38 8.13 -15.44
N PRO A 8 37.09 8.45 -15.68
CA PRO A 8 36.05 8.18 -14.69
C PRO A 8 36.01 6.67 -14.44
N ILE A 9 36.15 6.27 -13.17
CA ILE A 9 36.06 4.87 -12.75
C ILE A 9 34.69 4.34 -13.19
N LYS A 10 34.66 3.53 -14.24
CA LYS A 10 33.45 2.81 -14.66
C LYS A 10 33.23 1.63 -13.71
N MET A 11 32.66 1.91 -12.55
CA MET A 11 32.24 0.88 -11.62
C MET A 11 30.88 0.33 -12.02
N THR A 12 30.76 -0.99 -12.14
CA THR A 12 29.46 -1.65 -12.37
C THR A 12 28.63 -1.68 -11.09
N LYS A 13 27.30 -1.78 -11.21
CA LYS A 13 26.40 -1.92 -10.04
C LYS A 13 26.82 -3.08 -9.12
N ARG A 14 27.29 -4.20 -9.70
CA ARG A 14 27.77 -5.36 -8.93
C ARG A 14 29.05 -5.02 -8.17
N GLU A 15 30.04 -4.41 -8.80
CA GLU A 15 31.29 -4.01 -8.13
C GLU A 15 31.05 -3.02 -7.00
N PHE A 16 30.13 -2.07 -7.20
CA PHE A 16 29.72 -1.13 -6.15
C PHE A 16 29.07 -1.85 -4.96
N LEU A 17 28.05 -2.69 -5.21
CA LEU A 17 27.37 -3.43 -4.14
C LEU A 17 28.30 -4.42 -3.44
N THR A 18 29.23 -5.06 -4.15
CA THR A 18 30.27 -5.91 -3.56
C THR A 18 31.21 -5.09 -2.67
N SER A 19 31.58 -3.87 -3.08
CA SER A 19 32.42 -2.97 -2.27
C SER A 19 31.69 -2.51 -1.00
N VAL A 20 30.41 -2.13 -1.11
CA VAL A 20 29.54 -1.82 0.04
C VAL A 20 29.42 -3.05 0.96
N SER A 21 29.24 -4.25 0.40
CA SER A 21 29.17 -5.49 1.17
C SER A 21 30.47 -5.77 1.93
N ALA A 22 31.61 -5.56 1.29
CA ALA A 22 32.93 -5.85 1.86
C ALA A 22 33.25 -4.91 3.02
N VAL A 23 32.84 -3.64 2.94
CA VAL A 23 33.15 -2.61 3.95
C VAL A 23 32.11 -2.58 5.07
N SER A 24 30.83 -2.77 4.74
CA SER A 24 29.71 -2.45 5.64
C SER A 24 28.69 -3.58 5.81
N GLY A 25 28.98 -4.75 5.25
CA GLY A 25 28.18 -5.96 5.41
C GLY A 25 26.85 -5.94 4.64
N VAL A 26 26.12 -7.06 4.76
CA VAL A 26 24.88 -7.31 3.99
C VAL A 26 23.78 -6.29 4.31
N SER A 27 23.72 -5.76 5.54
CA SER A 27 22.71 -4.75 5.91
C SER A 27 22.88 -3.42 5.17
N ALA A 28 24.12 -2.99 4.91
CA ALA A 28 24.37 -1.78 4.16
C ALA A 28 24.02 -1.96 2.68
N VAL A 29 24.32 -3.13 2.12
CA VAL A 29 23.92 -3.50 0.75
C VAL A 29 22.40 -3.48 0.60
N LEU A 30 21.67 -4.07 1.55
CA LEU A 30 20.20 -4.05 1.54
C LEU A 30 19.66 -2.62 1.64
N THR A 31 20.25 -1.76 2.47
CA THR A 31 19.88 -0.34 2.54
C THR A 31 20.16 0.40 1.22
N THR A 32 21.30 0.14 0.58
CA THR A 32 21.63 0.68 -0.75
C THR A 32 20.63 0.21 -1.81
N LEU A 33 20.29 -1.07 -1.81
CA LEU A 33 19.29 -1.64 -2.73
C LEU A 33 17.90 -1.04 -2.49
N ASN A 34 17.48 -0.89 -1.24
CA ASN A 34 16.23 -0.21 -0.90
C ASN A 34 16.23 1.25 -1.38
N GLY A 35 17.35 1.97 -1.22
CA GLY A 35 17.49 3.35 -1.72
C GLY A 35 17.50 3.47 -3.25
N TRP A 36 17.74 2.37 -3.96
CA TRP A 36 17.65 2.29 -5.42
C TRP A 36 16.34 1.68 -5.92
N ASP A 37 15.35 1.54 -5.03
CA ASP A 37 14.06 0.90 -5.33
C ASP A 37 14.21 -0.57 -5.81
N MET A 38 15.34 -1.18 -5.45
CA MET A 38 15.67 -2.60 -5.70
C MET A 38 15.55 -3.43 -4.41
N GLY A 39 14.79 -2.92 -3.43
CA GLY A 39 14.49 -3.64 -2.20
C GLY A 39 13.76 -4.93 -2.49
N ILE A 40 14.33 -6.06 -2.09
CA ILE A 40 13.70 -7.37 -2.28
C ILE A 40 12.77 -7.59 -1.08
N ALA A 41 11.45 -7.52 -1.31
CA ALA A 41 10.50 -8.12 -0.38
C ALA A 41 10.79 -9.62 -0.32
N SER A 42 10.96 -10.17 0.89
CA SER A 42 11.23 -11.60 1.03
C SER A 42 10.01 -12.39 0.58
N ALA A 43 10.13 -13.12 -0.53
CA ALA A 43 9.18 -14.14 -0.96
C ALA A 43 9.30 -15.44 -0.15
N ALA A 44 10.20 -15.51 0.85
CA ALA A 44 10.41 -16.72 1.63
C ALA A 44 9.22 -16.98 2.56
N GLU A 45 8.64 -18.17 2.46
CA GLU A 45 7.54 -18.63 3.32
C GLU A 45 8.01 -19.20 4.67
N ALA A 46 9.31 -19.45 4.78
CA ALA A 46 9.96 -19.93 5.98
C ALA A 46 11.38 -19.34 6.10
N PRO A 47 11.92 -19.25 7.32
CA PRO A 47 13.31 -18.90 7.54
C PRO A 47 14.24 -19.85 6.77
N PRO A 48 15.35 -19.36 6.21
CA PRO A 48 16.33 -20.23 5.56
C PRO A 48 16.88 -21.23 6.59
N ASN A 49 17.28 -22.42 6.12
CA ASN A 49 17.98 -23.36 6.96
C ASN A 49 19.38 -22.83 7.26
N LEU A 50 19.55 -22.10 8.36
CA LEU A 50 20.87 -21.58 8.74
C LEU A 50 21.78 -22.73 9.17
N THR A 51 22.94 -22.81 8.55
CA THR A 51 24.03 -23.73 8.90
C THR A 51 25.06 -23.00 9.77
N GLY A 52 25.71 -23.72 10.69
CA GLY A 52 26.72 -23.11 11.58
C GLY A 52 26.98 -23.94 12.84
N ASN A 53 28.07 -23.61 13.54
CA ASN A 53 28.42 -24.23 14.83
C ASN A 53 28.26 -23.20 15.96
N ALA A 54 27.17 -23.33 16.73
CA ALA A 54 26.84 -22.41 17.80
C ALA A 54 27.65 -22.63 19.10
N LYS A 55 28.36 -23.76 19.22
CA LYS A 55 28.98 -24.16 20.49
C LYS A 55 29.95 -23.09 21.00
N GLY A 56 29.60 -22.50 22.15
CA GLY A 56 30.38 -21.45 22.82
C GLY A 56 30.35 -20.08 22.14
N LYS A 57 29.52 -19.88 21.10
CA LYS A 57 29.42 -18.60 20.39
C LYS A 57 28.40 -17.69 21.05
N LYS A 58 28.81 -16.43 21.27
CA LYS A 58 27.96 -15.34 21.76
C LYS A 58 27.70 -14.36 20.63
N VAL A 59 26.46 -13.88 20.53
CA VAL A 59 26.04 -12.90 19.51
C VAL A 59 25.41 -11.71 20.22
N LEU A 60 25.96 -10.52 19.97
CA LEU A 60 25.38 -9.27 20.42
C LEU A 60 24.54 -8.67 19.28
N ILE A 61 23.28 -8.34 19.58
CA ILE A 61 22.32 -7.77 18.63
C ILE A 61 21.95 -6.38 19.14
N LEU A 62 22.12 -5.38 18.28
CA LEU A 62 21.82 -3.98 18.62
C LEU A 62 20.43 -3.63 18.06
N GLY A 63 19.45 -3.49 18.95
CA GLY A 63 18.06 -3.16 18.65
C GLY A 63 17.11 -4.36 18.74
N ALA A 64 16.06 -4.23 19.54
CA ALA A 64 14.93 -5.16 19.66
C ALA A 64 13.79 -4.77 18.69
N GLY A 65 14.11 -4.34 17.48
CA GLY A 65 13.13 -4.27 16.39
C GLY A 65 12.83 -5.66 15.82
N LEU A 66 11.83 -5.76 14.92
CA LEU A 66 11.47 -7.03 14.27
C LEU A 66 12.67 -7.78 13.71
N ALA A 67 13.62 -7.08 13.06
CA ALA A 67 14.83 -7.70 12.52
C ALA A 67 15.74 -8.31 13.61
N GLY A 68 16.00 -7.57 14.69
CA GLY A 68 16.89 -8.02 15.77
C GLY A 68 16.28 -9.16 16.56
N MET A 69 14.98 -9.08 16.86
CA MET A 69 14.26 -10.16 17.55
C MET A 69 14.13 -11.41 16.68
N THR A 70 13.87 -11.26 15.39
CA THR A 70 13.87 -12.39 14.44
C THR A 70 15.25 -13.06 14.38
N ALA A 71 16.33 -12.27 14.31
CA ALA A 71 17.69 -12.81 14.31
C ALA A 71 18.01 -13.55 15.61
N ALA A 72 17.68 -12.95 16.77
CA ALA A 72 17.89 -13.57 18.07
C ALA A 72 17.11 -14.89 18.21
N TYR A 73 15.87 -14.90 17.75
CA TYR A 73 15.01 -16.08 17.78
C TYR A 73 15.60 -17.22 16.92
N GLU A 74 15.93 -16.95 15.65
CA GLU A 74 16.44 -17.97 14.73
C GLU A 74 17.85 -18.47 15.09
N LEU A 75 18.72 -17.60 15.62
CA LEU A 75 20.03 -18.00 16.14
C LEU A 75 19.89 -18.77 17.45
N GLY A 76 18.97 -18.37 18.33
CA GLY A 76 18.68 -19.05 19.59
C GLY A 76 18.20 -20.49 19.38
N LEU A 77 17.33 -20.73 18.41
CA LEU A 77 16.90 -22.08 18.00
C LEU A 77 18.07 -23.00 17.59
N ARG A 78 19.22 -22.43 17.24
CA ARG A 78 20.43 -23.15 16.83
C ARG A 78 21.50 -23.20 17.91
N GLY A 79 21.17 -22.75 19.12
CA GLY A 79 22.04 -22.82 20.30
C GLY A 79 23.04 -21.68 20.43
N TYR A 80 22.92 -20.60 19.66
CA TYR A 80 23.75 -19.41 19.87
C TYR A 80 23.29 -18.70 21.14
N ASN A 81 24.25 -18.16 21.92
CA ASN A 81 23.93 -17.33 23.07
C ASN A 81 23.75 -15.87 22.61
N CYS A 82 22.51 -15.44 22.43
CA CYS A 82 22.18 -14.11 21.93
C CYS A 82 21.87 -13.14 23.07
N GLN A 83 22.43 -11.94 23.00
CA GLN A 83 22.08 -10.80 23.84
C GLN A 83 21.57 -9.66 22.95
N ILE A 84 20.39 -9.11 23.25
CA ILE A 84 19.84 -7.94 22.55
C ILE A 84 20.05 -6.71 23.44
N LEU A 85 20.57 -5.62 22.87
CA LEU A 85 20.62 -4.30 23.49
C LEU A 85 19.64 -3.38 22.78
N GLU A 86 18.54 -3.01 23.44
CA GLU A 86 17.56 -2.04 22.96
C GLU A 86 17.72 -0.71 23.70
N ALA A 87 17.73 0.38 22.96
CA ALA A 87 17.88 1.72 23.53
C ALA A 87 16.59 2.21 24.20
N ARG A 88 15.44 1.72 23.74
CA ARG A 88 14.11 2.08 24.24
C ARG A 88 13.69 1.17 25.40
N SER A 89 12.70 1.62 26.16
CA SER A 89 12.10 0.85 27.26
C SER A 89 11.13 -0.25 26.79
N PHE A 90 11.02 -0.47 25.48
CA PHE A 90 10.09 -1.42 24.87
C PHE A 90 10.71 -2.04 23.60
N ALA A 91 10.25 -3.24 23.26
CA ALA A 91 10.63 -3.96 22.05
C ALA A 91 9.69 -3.62 20.87
N GLY A 92 10.03 -4.12 19.67
CA GLY A 92 9.28 -3.91 18.43
C GLY A 92 9.84 -2.82 17.51
N GLY A 93 10.70 -1.94 18.03
CA GLY A 93 11.38 -0.93 17.23
C GLY A 93 10.38 0.04 16.61
N ARG A 94 10.17 -0.02 15.28
CA ARG A 94 9.13 0.77 14.60
C ARG A 94 7.74 0.13 14.67
N CYS A 95 7.66 -1.16 14.98
CA CYS A 95 6.40 -1.87 15.18
C CYS A 95 5.80 -1.47 16.53
N GLN A 96 4.89 -0.50 16.53
CA GLN A 96 4.34 0.09 17.75
C GLN A 96 2.85 0.38 17.60
N SER A 97 2.14 0.18 18.70
CA SER A 97 0.72 0.53 18.84
C SER A 97 0.51 1.30 20.14
N SER A 98 0.04 2.53 20.03
CA SER A 98 -0.32 3.36 21.19
C SER A 98 -1.61 2.83 21.82
N ARG A 99 -1.59 2.67 23.14
CA ARG A 99 -2.73 2.32 24.01
C ARG A 99 -2.60 3.12 25.31
N SER A 100 -3.63 3.10 26.16
CA SER A 100 -3.58 3.76 27.48
C SER A 100 -2.27 3.47 28.22
N GLY A 101 -1.60 4.53 28.69
CA GLY A 101 -0.32 4.47 29.39
C GLY A 101 0.92 4.38 28.49
N PHE A 102 0.78 4.07 27.19
CA PHE A 102 1.92 4.08 26.26
C PHE A 102 2.53 5.47 26.23
N THR A 103 3.84 5.54 26.45
CA THR A 103 4.56 6.82 26.55
C THR A 103 5.72 6.86 25.57
N THR A 104 5.80 7.94 24.81
CA THR A 104 6.88 8.20 23.85
C THR A 104 7.48 9.58 24.09
N THR A 105 8.74 9.74 23.71
CA THR A 105 9.47 11.01 23.76
C THR A 105 9.92 11.37 22.36
N THR A 106 9.49 12.53 21.86
CA THR A 106 9.92 13.05 20.55
C THR A 106 11.36 13.57 20.61
N THR A 107 11.97 13.82 19.45
CA THR A 107 13.38 14.22 19.34
C THR A 107 13.70 15.57 19.99
N ASP A 108 12.69 16.40 20.22
CA ASP A 108 12.75 17.67 20.97
C ASP A 108 12.63 17.47 22.50
N GLY A 109 12.56 16.22 22.98
CA GLY A 109 12.44 15.88 24.40
C GLY A 109 11.01 15.91 24.94
N LYS A 110 10.00 16.22 24.12
CA LYS A 110 8.61 16.25 24.58
C LYS A 110 8.09 14.83 24.82
N LYS A 111 7.69 14.58 26.06
CA LYS A 111 7.06 13.32 26.48
C LYS A 111 5.54 13.41 26.28
N SER A 112 4.96 12.39 25.66
CA SER A 112 3.51 12.26 25.48
C SER A 112 3.05 10.88 25.93
N THR A 113 2.00 10.83 26.72
CA THR A 113 1.38 9.59 27.19
C THR A 113 -0.01 9.47 26.55
N CYS A 114 -0.29 8.31 25.97
CA CYS A 114 -1.57 8.00 25.38
C CYS A 114 -2.61 7.75 26.49
N ASP A 115 -3.76 8.39 26.38
CA ASP A 115 -4.88 8.31 27.32
C ASP A 115 -6.15 7.84 26.60
N PHE A 116 -6.00 6.81 25.76
CA PHE A 116 -7.15 6.18 25.11
C PHE A 116 -7.94 5.33 26.11
N ASP A 117 -9.25 5.19 25.87
CA ASP A 117 -10.11 4.28 26.62
C ASP A 117 -9.64 2.82 26.49
N GLU A 118 -10.09 1.97 27.41
CA GLU A 118 -9.79 0.53 27.37
C GLU A 118 -10.21 -0.11 26.04
N GLY A 119 -9.34 -0.95 25.48
CA GLY A 119 -9.55 -1.61 24.19
C GLY A 119 -9.26 -0.75 22.95
N GLN A 120 -9.10 0.57 23.10
CA GLN A 120 -8.74 1.45 21.98
C GLN A 120 -7.23 1.49 21.74
N TYR A 121 -6.83 1.53 20.48
CA TYR A 121 -5.42 1.61 20.09
C TYR A 121 -5.22 2.32 18.75
N PHE A 122 -4.00 2.77 18.50
CA PHE A 122 -3.59 3.30 17.21
C PHE A 122 -2.21 2.79 16.81
N ASN A 123 -2.10 2.24 15.60
CA ASN A 123 -0.83 1.84 15.01
C ASN A 123 -0.10 3.06 14.46
N HIS A 124 0.85 3.63 15.21
CA HIS A 124 1.66 4.77 14.76
C HIS A 124 2.99 4.36 14.10
N GLY A 125 3.13 3.07 13.79
CA GLY A 125 4.21 2.51 12.98
C GLY A 125 3.65 1.74 11.78
N PRO A 126 4.03 0.47 11.55
CA PRO A 126 3.34 -0.38 10.60
C PRO A 126 1.90 -0.58 11.06
N TRP A 127 0.96 -0.57 10.11
CA TRP A 127 -0.47 -0.59 10.38
C TRP A 127 -1.27 -1.49 9.44
N ARG A 128 -0.61 -2.10 8.45
CA ARG A 128 -1.22 -2.99 7.45
C ARG A 128 -0.17 -3.91 6.83
N ILE A 129 -0.59 -5.11 6.44
CA ILE A 129 0.25 -6.16 5.85
C ILE A 129 -0.52 -6.80 4.66
N PRO A 130 0.04 -6.82 3.44
CA PRO A 130 -0.55 -7.54 2.33
C PRO A 130 -0.31 -9.06 2.41
N SER A 131 -1.19 -9.85 1.79
CA SER A 131 -1.20 -11.33 1.89
C SER A 131 0.10 -12.03 1.49
N TYR A 132 0.87 -11.45 0.57
CA TYR A 132 2.13 -12.00 0.06
C TYR A 132 3.38 -11.59 0.87
N HIS A 133 3.23 -10.94 2.02
CA HIS A 133 4.33 -10.80 2.98
C HIS A 133 4.55 -12.12 3.75
N HIS A 134 4.90 -13.17 3.01
CA HIS A 134 4.93 -14.55 3.48
C HIS A 134 5.84 -14.73 4.71
N ALA A 135 6.99 -14.06 4.74
CA ALA A 135 7.93 -14.14 5.85
C ALA A 135 7.34 -13.62 7.17
N VAL A 136 6.52 -12.57 7.12
CA VAL A 136 5.84 -12.05 8.33
C VAL A 136 4.71 -12.99 8.74
N PHE A 137 3.93 -13.47 7.77
CA PHE A 137 2.86 -14.44 8.02
C PHE A 137 3.34 -15.77 8.56
N HIS A 138 4.59 -16.18 8.27
CA HIS A 138 5.23 -17.31 8.93
C HIS A 138 5.23 -17.15 10.45
N TYR A 139 5.76 -16.02 10.94
CA TYR A 139 5.86 -15.77 12.38
C TYR A 139 4.52 -15.48 13.04
N ILE A 140 3.61 -14.79 12.33
CA ILE A 140 2.21 -14.60 12.79
C ILE A 140 1.59 -15.96 13.12
N ARG A 141 1.66 -16.93 12.18
CA ARG A 141 1.12 -18.28 12.41
C ARG A 141 1.88 -19.02 13.50
N LYS A 142 3.22 -18.94 13.50
CA LYS A 142 4.09 -19.63 14.46
C LYS A 142 3.84 -19.20 15.90
N PHE A 143 3.57 -17.92 16.12
CA PHE A 143 3.30 -17.36 17.44
C PHE A 143 1.79 -17.24 17.76
N GLY A 144 0.92 -17.66 16.84
CA GLY A 144 -0.53 -17.62 17.04
C GLY A 144 -1.08 -16.20 17.18
N VAL A 145 -0.49 -15.22 16.48
CA VAL A 145 -0.95 -13.83 16.53
C VAL A 145 -2.29 -13.71 15.77
N PRO A 146 -3.38 -13.30 16.42
CA PRO A 146 -4.67 -13.14 15.76
C PRO A 146 -4.64 -11.98 14.76
N MET A 147 -5.21 -12.20 13.58
CA MET A 147 -5.26 -11.24 12.47
C MET A 147 -6.69 -10.91 12.08
N GLU A 148 -6.90 -9.70 11.57
CA GLU A 148 -8.16 -9.22 11.03
C GLU A 148 -7.96 -8.46 9.72
N ILE A 149 -9.06 -8.22 8.99
CA ILE A 149 -9.05 -7.43 7.77
C ILE A 149 -8.80 -5.96 8.10
N MET A 150 -7.83 -5.36 7.41
CA MET A 150 -7.62 -3.92 7.40
C MET A 150 -8.34 -3.33 6.18
N VAL A 151 -9.34 -2.48 6.44
CA VAL A 151 -10.09 -1.78 5.38
C VAL A 151 -9.21 -0.68 4.80
N GLN A 152 -8.54 -1.00 3.69
CA GLN A 152 -7.62 -0.09 3.00
C GLN A 152 -8.35 0.98 2.19
N GLU A 153 -9.40 0.56 1.49
CA GLU A 153 -10.18 1.39 0.59
C GLU A 153 -11.62 1.40 1.07
N ASN A 154 -12.21 2.59 1.03
CA ASN A 154 -13.60 2.82 1.38
C ASN A 154 -14.18 3.80 0.37
N ASP A 155 -15.04 3.29 -0.49
CA ASP A 155 -15.71 4.04 -1.55
C ASP A 155 -16.71 5.07 -1.03
N LEU A 156 -17.17 4.88 0.21
CA LEU A 156 -17.94 5.87 0.94
C LEU A 156 -17.03 6.93 1.58
N GLY A 157 -15.71 6.83 1.56
CA GLY A 157 -14.84 7.88 2.06
C GLY A 157 -15.01 9.21 1.30
N TYR A 158 -14.71 10.34 1.95
CA TYR A 158 -14.64 11.64 1.28
C TYR A 158 -13.21 11.95 0.86
N LEU A 159 -13.07 12.59 -0.30
CA LEU A 159 -11.86 13.25 -0.77
C LEU A 159 -12.11 14.76 -0.82
N ARG A 160 -11.10 15.57 -0.47
CA ARG A 160 -11.16 17.04 -0.54
C ARG A 160 -9.79 17.58 -0.93
N TYR A 161 -9.71 18.24 -2.06
CA TYR A 161 -8.50 18.93 -2.52
C TYR A 161 -8.66 20.44 -2.35
N GLU A 162 -7.93 21.02 -1.39
CA GLU A 162 -8.02 22.46 -1.07
C GLU A 162 -7.48 23.36 -2.18
N LYS A 163 -6.54 22.85 -2.98
CA LYS A 163 -5.86 23.59 -4.05
C LYS A 163 -6.15 23.03 -5.45
N ALA A 164 -7.31 22.38 -5.62
CA ALA A 164 -7.76 21.98 -6.95
C ALA A 164 -8.24 23.20 -7.75
N GLU A 165 -8.20 23.11 -9.08
CA GLU A 165 -8.80 24.11 -9.95
C GLU A 165 -10.31 23.84 -10.15
N GLY A 166 -11.05 24.89 -10.48
CA GLY A 166 -12.46 24.80 -10.85
C GLY A 166 -13.44 24.55 -9.70
N PRO A 167 -14.70 24.19 -10.00
CA PRO A 167 -15.80 24.18 -9.04
C PRO A 167 -15.71 23.14 -7.92
N LEU A 168 -14.81 22.15 -8.03
CA LEU A 168 -14.61 21.11 -7.01
C LEU A 168 -13.56 21.46 -5.96
N SER A 169 -12.87 22.60 -6.10
CA SER A 169 -11.89 23.07 -5.14
C SER A 169 -12.48 23.23 -3.74
N GLY A 170 -11.81 22.66 -2.74
CA GLY A 170 -12.24 22.69 -1.34
C GLY A 170 -13.53 21.91 -1.04
N LYS A 171 -14.16 21.24 -2.02
CA LYS A 171 -15.38 20.45 -1.79
C LYS A 171 -15.04 19.03 -1.35
N ARG A 172 -15.86 18.50 -0.44
CA ARG A 172 -15.84 17.08 -0.09
C ARG A 172 -16.69 16.32 -1.11
N VAL A 173 -16.08 15.36 -1.78
CA VAL A 173 -16.72 14.50 -2.77
C VAL A 173 -16.48 13.05 -2.37
N ARG A 174 -17.49 12.16 -2.50
CA ARG A 174 -17.28 10.76 -2.13
C ARG A 174 -16.38 10.09 -3.17
N LYS A 175 -15.50 9.17 -2.73
CA LYS A 175 -14.60 8.44 -3.62
C LYS A 175 -15.36 7.73 -4.75
N ARG A 176 -16.47 7.04 -4.43
CA ARG A 176 -17.31 6.34 -5.42
C ARG A 176 -17.88 7.26 -6.50
N GLU A 177 -18.14 8.52 -6.17
CA GLU A 177 -18.70 9.49 -7.11
C GLU A 177 -17.67 9.82 -8.19
N ILE A 178 -16.45 10.14 -7.76
CA ILE A 178 -15.34 10.42 -8.66
C ILE A 178 -15.01 9.19 -9.52
N LYS A 179 -14.92 7.99 -8.90
CA LYS A 179 -14.63 6.73 -9.60
C LYS A 179 -15.66 6.45 -10.70
N ALA A 180 -16.94 6.52 -10.36
CA ALA A 180 -18.02 6.19 -11.28
C ALA A 180 -18.11 7.16 -12.45
N ASP A 181 -17.98 8.47 -12.21
CA ASP A 181 -18.02 9.45 -13.31
C ASP A 181 -16.80 9.37 -14.19
N MET A 182 -15.60 9.28 -13.60
CA MET A 182 -14.37 9.20 -14.40
C MET A 182 -14.40 7.98 -15.31
N ARG A 183 -14.76 6.80 -14.77
CA ARG A 183 -14.90 5.57 -15.55
C ARG A 183 -16.01 5.68 -16.60
N GLY A 184 -17.18 6.20 -16.22
CA GLY A 184 -18.31 6.41 -17.12
C GLY A 184 -17.97 7.29 -18.32
N TYR A 185 -17.44 8.49 -18.08
CA TYR A 185 -17.06 9.41 -19.15
C TYR A 185 -15.92 8.88 -20.02
N THR A 186 -14.91 8.22 -19.45
CA THR A 186 -13.83 7.64 -20.27
C THR A 186 -14.32 6.48 -21.12
N SER A 187 -15.21 5.64 -20.57
CA SER A 187 -15.82 4.54 -21.32
C SER A 187 -16.74 5.04 -22.43
N GLU A 188 -17.55 6.08 -22.17
CA GLU A 188 -18.38 6.72 -23.20
C GLU A 188 -17.53 7.22 -24.37
N LEU A 189 -16.44 7.94 -24.08
CA LEU A 189 -15.57 8.49 -25.11
C LEU A 189 -14.93 7.38 -25.94
N LEU A 190 -14.40 6.33 -25.30
CA LEU A 190 -13.76 5.23 -26.00
C LEU A 190 -14.79 4.41 -26.80
N ALA A 191 -15.96 4.13 -26.24
CA ALA A 191 -17.00 3.35 -26.92
C ALA A 191 -17.48 4.08 -28.19
N LYS A 192 -17.69 5.40 -28.11
CA LYS A 192 -18.08 6.21 -29.29
C LYS A 192 -16.98 6.26 -30.36
N LEU A 193 -15.71 6.31 -29.96
CA LEU A 193 -14.60 6.26 -30.90
C LEU A 193 -14.50 4.89 -31.60
N VAL A 194 -14.72 3.80 -30.86
CA VAL A 194 -14.76 2.44 -31.43
C VAL A 194 -15.93 2.29 -32.42
N ASP A 195 -17.12 2.74 -32.04
CA ASP A 195 -18.34 2.69 -32.88
C ASP A 195 -18.21 3.53 -34.16
N GLN A 196 -17.52 4.68 -34.09
CA GLN A 196 -17.22 5.55 -35.23
C GLN A 196 -16.09 5.01 -36.13
N GLY A 197 -15.48 3.88 -35.77
CA GLY A 197 -14.44 3.21 -36.53
C GLY A 197 -13.04 3.82 -36.38
N ALA A 198 -12.78 4.54 -35.29
CA ALA A 198 -11.48 5.17 -35.04
C ALA A 198 -10.36 4.15 -34.77
N LEU A 199 -10.69 2.90 -34.44
CA LEU A 199 -9.75 1.81 -34.13
C LEU A 199 -9.77 0.66 -35.16
N ASP A 200 -10.29 0.91 -36.36
CA ASP A 200 -10.48 -0.14 -37.39
C ASP A 200 -9.19 -0.77 -37.91
N LYS A 201 -8.05 -0.12 -37.68
CA LYS A 201 -6.75 -0.63 -38.09
C LYS A 201 -6.12 -1.53 -37.02
N GLU A 202 -6.59 -1.41 -35.79
CA GLU A 202 -6.03 -2.04 -34.60
C GLU A 202 -6.83 -3.27 -34.18
N ILE A 203 -8.14 -3.26 -34.39
CA ILE A 203 -9.07 -4.30 -33.91
C ILE A 203 -10.06 -4.73 -34.99
N THR A 204 -10.47 -6.00 -34.96
CA THR A 204 -11.45 -6.56 -35.91
C THR A 204 -12.87 -6.12 -35.55
N ASN A 205 -13.84 -6.31 -36.46
CA ASN A 205 -15.25 -6.02 -36.15
C ASN A 205 -15.78 -6.84 -34.96
N GLN A 206 -15.33 -8.09 -34.81
CA GLN A 206 -15.68 -8.92 -33.66
C GLN A 206 -15.09 -8.35 -32.35
N ASP A 207 -13.85 -7.88 -32.38
CA ASP A 207 -13.21 -7.26 -31.20
C ASP A 207 -13.89 -5.94 -30.81
N LYS A 208 -14.39 -5.16 -31.78
CA LYS A 208 -15.16 -3.93 -31.51
C LYS A 208 -16.40 -4.23 -30.70
N GLU A 209 -17.18 -5.22 -31.10
CA GLU A 209 -18.40 -5.63 -30.40
C GLU A 209 -18.07 -6.03 -28.94
N GLN A 210 -17.03 -6.86 -28.74
CA GLN A 210 -16.60 -7.27 -27.40
C GLN A 210 -16.07 -6.12 -26.54
N LEU A 211 -15.33 -5.18 -27.15
CA LEU A 211 -14.83 -4.00 -26.46
C LEU A 211 -15.97 -3.06 -26.07
N ILE A 212 -16.94 -2.83 -26.95
CA ILE A 212 -18.13 -2.01 -26.64
C ILE A 212 -18.92 -2.64 -25.50
N ASP A 213 -19.15 -3.96 -25.52
CA ASP A 213 -19.83 -4.68 -24.44
C ASP A 213 -19.12 -4.51 -23.09
N TYR A 214 -17.78 -4.63 -23.08
CA TYR A 214 -16.97 -4.34 -21.90
C TYR A 214 -17.14 -2.90 -21.42
N LEU A 215 -17.09 -1.91 -22.32
CA LEU A 215 -17.20 -0.49 -21.97
C LEU A 215 -18.59 -0.09 -21.48
N ILE A 216 -19.65 -0.71 -22.02
CA ILE A 216 -21.02 -0.57 -21.53
C ILE A 216 -21.09 -1.03 -20.07
N SER A 217 -20.53 -2.20 -19.77
CA SER A 217 -20.51 -2.74 -18.41
C SER A 217 -19.64 -1.92 -17.46
N GLU A 218 -18.41 -1.58 -17.86
CA GLU A 218 -17.44 -0.84 -17.03
C GLU A 218 -17.89 0.60 -16.77
N GLY A 219 -18.44 1.26 -17.79
CA GLY A 219 -18.88 2.65 -17.73
C GLY A 219 -20.31 2.86 -17.26
N PHE A 220 -21.11 1.79 -17.13
CA PHE A 220 -22.57 1.88 -16.97
C PHE A 220 -23.23 2.72 -18.08
N LEU A 221 -22.84 2.48 -19.33
CA LEU A 221 -23.34 3.22 -20.48
C LEU A 221 -24.73 2.73 -20.88
N ASN A 222 -25.52 3.60 -21.50
CA ASN A 222 -26.74 3.19 -22.18
C ASN A 222 -26.37 2.44 -23.48
N ALA A 223 -26.76 1.18 -23.59
CA ALA A 223 -26.42 0.33 -24.73
C ALA A 223 -26.98 0.82 -26.08
N ARG A 224 -27.94 1.76 -26.09
CA ARG A 224 -28.53 2.29 -27.33
C ARG A 224 -27.72 3.41 -27.95
N ASP A 225 -27.10 4.27 -27.14
CA ASP A 225 -26.43 5.50 -27.58
C ASP A 225 -25.02 5.69 -26.97
N LEU A 226 -24.56 4.69 -26.22
CA LEU A 226 -23.26 4.62 -25.54
C LEU A 226 -23.00 5.77 -24.56
N LYS A 227 -24.05 6.47 -24.14
CA LYS A 227 -23.93 7.65 -23.28
C LYS A 227 -23.87 7.28 -21.80
N TYR A 228 -23.08 8.02 -21.04
CA TYR A 228 -23.07 8.00 -19.58
C TYR A 228 -24.01 9.08 -19.01
N ASP A 229 -25.10 8.67 -18.38
CA ASP A 229 -26.07 9.55 -17.71
C ASP A 229 -25.93 9.54 -16.18
N GLY A 230 -24.91 8.85 -15.65
CA GLY A 230 -24.79 8.51 -14.24
C GLY A 230 -25.30 7.10 -13.95
N THR A 231 -24.84 6.53 -12.83
CA THR A 231 -25.23 5.19 -12.37
C THR A 231 -25.70 5.24 -10.92
N ILE A 232 -26.56 4.34 -10.45
CA ILE A 232 -27.01 4.32 -9.04
C ILE A 232 -25.88 3.96 -8.06
N HIS A 233 -24.82 3.26 -8.54
CA HIS A 233 -23.69 2.82 -7.71
C HIS A 233 -22.83 3.98 -7.17
N ARG A 234 -23.00 5.15 -7.78
CA ARG A 234 -22.60 6.48 -7.32
C ARG A 234 -23.15 6.90 -5.97
N GLY A 235 -24.34 6.41 -5.65
CA GLY A 235 -25.19 6.96 -4.62
C GLY A 235 -26.60 7.20 -5.14
N LEU A 236 -27.55 6.92 -4.25
CA LEU A 236 -28.97 7.14 -4.45
C LEU A 236 -29.34 8.55 -4.02
N LYS A 237 -30.19 9.21 -4.80
CA LYS A 237 -30.80 10.49 -4.41
C LYS A 237 -31.78 10.29 -3.25
N THR A 238 -32.54 9.20 -3.32
CA THR A 238 -33.49 8.75 -2.30
C THR A 238 -33.38 7.24 -2.19
N PHE A 239 -33.20 6.72 -0.97
CA PHE A 239 -33.22 5.28 -0.70
C PHE A 239 -34.63 4.88 -0.26
N ASP A 240 -35.23 3.91 -0.94
CA ASP A 240 -36.52 3.34 -0.59
C ASP A 240 -36.33 1.88 -0.15
N PRO A 241 -36.41 1.57 1.16
CA PRO A 241 -36.19 0.22 1.66
C PRO A 241 -37.26 -0.77 1.20
N MET A 242 -38.43 -0.30 0.74
CA MET A 242 -39.55 -1.16 0.30
C MET A 242 -39.53 -1.43 -1.20
N GLY A 243 -38.64 -0.79 -1.97
CA GLY A 243 -38.57 -0.94 -3.43
C GLY A 243 -39.84 -0.50 -4.15
N SER A 244 -40.64 0.36 -3.53
CA SER A 244 -41.92 0.87 -4.05
C SER A 244 -41.74 1.96 -5.10
N VAL A 245 -40.57 2.61 -5.11
CA VAL A 245 -40.18 3.63 -6.08
C VAL A 245 -38.90 3.20 -6.79
N LYS A 246 -38.82 3.44 -8.11
CA LYS A 246 -37.59 3.24 -8.87
C LYS A 246 -36.48 4.15 -8.32
N GLU A 247 -35.39 3.53 -7.90
CA GLU A 247 -34.20 4.24 -7.43
C GLU A 247 -33.63 5.16 -8.51
N THR A 248 -33.23 6.38 -8.12
CA THR A 248 -32.58 7.36 -8.99
C THR A 248 -31.21 7.72 -8.45
N ALA A 249 -30.22 7.77 -9.34
CA ALA A 249 -28.86 8.18 -9.01
C ALA A 249 -28.79 9.65 -8.59
N THR A 250 -27.78 9.98 -7.78
CA THR A 250 -27.31 11.37 -7.64
C THR A 250 -26.81 11.90 -8.98
N SER A 251 -26.88 13.22 -9.18
CA SER A 251 -26.37 13.86 -10.40
C SER A 251 -24.86 13.62 -10.58
N PRO A 252 -24.41 13.22 -11.78
CA PRO A 252 -22.98 13.16 -12.12
C PRO A 252 -22.29 14.52 -11.93
N LEU A 253 -21.03 14.48 -11.54
CA LEU A 253 -20.15 15.64 -11.54
C LEU A 253 -19.79 15.97 -12.99
N PRO A 254 -19.75 17.24 -13.41
CA PRO A 254 -19.37 17.58 -14.77
C PRO A 254 -17.97 17.05 -15.12
N PHE A 255 -17.83 16.39 -16.27
CA PHE A 255 -16.55 15.81 -16.70
C PHE A 255 -15.40 16.83 -16.72
N LYS A 256 -15.69 18.05 -17.20
CA LYS A 256 -14.73 19.16 -17.20
C LYS A 256 -14.23 19.50 -15.80
N ASP A 257 -15.13 19.53 -14.82
CA ASP A 257 -14.79 19.86 -13.43
C ASP A 257 -13.90 18.76 -12.81
N LEU A 258 -14.18 17.49 -13.14
CA LEU A 258 -13.35 16.37 -12.73
C LEU A 258 -11.94 16.44 -13.30
N LEU A 259 -11.80 16.72 -14.61
CA LEU A 259 -10.51 16.89 -15.27
C LEU A 259 -9.72 18.07 -14.70
N GLN A 260 -10.36 19.24 -14.53
CA GLN A 260 -9.72 20.43 -13.97
C GLN A 260 -9.28 20.23 -12.52
N SER A 261 -10.09 19.54 -11.72
CA SER A 261 -9.79 19.33 -10.31
C SER A 261 -8.62 18.36 -10.07
N GLY A 262 -8.30 17.52 -11.04
CA GLY A 262 -7.33 16.43 -10.89
C GLY A 262 -7.75 15.32 -9.92
N LEU A 263 -8.97 15.35 -9.38
CA LEU A 263 -9.48 14.35 -8.42
C LEU A 263 -9.53 12.95 -9.03
N GLY A 264 -9.73 12.83 -10.34
CA GLY A 264 -9.70 11.54 -11.04
C GLY A 264 -8.35 10.83 -10.95
N ASN A 265 -7.24 11.58 -10.86
CA ASN A 265 -5.89 11.04 -10.82
C ASN A 265 -5.52 10.38 -9.48
N THR A 266 -6.38 10.53 -8.46
CA THR A 266 -6.22 9.86 -7.17
C THR A 266 -6.44 8.35 -7.29
N PHE A 267 -7.22 7.91 -8.29
CA PHE A 267 -7.66 6.54 -8.40
C PHE A 267 -6.95 5.82 -9.54
N LYS A 268 -6.62 4.55 -9.30
CA LYS A 268 -6.09 3.64 -10.31
C LYS A 268 -7.13 2.56 -10.61
N GLY A 269 -7.08 2.00 -11.81
CA GLY A 269 -7.95 0.88 -12.20
C GLY A 269 -7.70 -0.38 -11.37
N VAL A 270 -6.44 -0.59 -10.98
CA VAL A 270 -5.95 -1.72 -10.19
C VAL A 270 -5.12 -1.19 -9.02
N THR A 271 -5.31 -1.78 -7.84
CA THR A 271 -4.52 -1.47 -6.63
C THR A 271 -3.05 -1.82 -6.83
N THR A 272 -2.13 -1.06 -6.22
CA THR A 272 -0.70 -1.33 -6.36
C THR A 272 -0.27 -2.55 -5.54
N ILE A 273 0.88 -3.13 -5.91
CA ILE A 273 1.54 -4.21 -5.14
C ILE A 273 2.05 -3.76 -3.76
N ASP A 274 1.89 -2.50 -3.38
CA ASP A 274 2.18 -2.06 -2.01
C ASP A 274 0.90 -1.99 -1.16
N HIS A 275 -0.26 -1.87 -1.83
CA HIS A 275 -1.55 -1.63 -1.21
C HIS A 275 -2.67 -2.41 -1.91
N PRO A 276 -2.56 -3.75 -2.03
CA PRO A 276 -3.61 -4.56 -2.62
C PRO A 276 -4.84 -4.55 -1.72
N GLU A 277 -6.01 -4.73 -2.32
CA GLU A 277 -7.18 -5.18 -1.58
C GLU A 277 -7.19 -6.73 -1.61
N ILE A 278 -7.25 -7.46 -0.50
CA ILE A 278 -7.41 -7.06 0.92
C ILE A 278 -6.05 -7.04 1.67
N MET A 279 -5.91 -6.17 2.67
CA MET A 279 -4.79 -6.16 3.63
C MET A 279 -5.22 -6.61 5.02
N TYR A 280 -4.25 -6.93 5.87
CA TYR A 280 -4.44 -7.47 7.21
C TYR A 280 -3.76 -6.60 8.28
N GLN A 281 -4.27 -6.68 9.50
CA GLN A 281 -3.62 -6.15 10.69
C GLN A 281 -3.76 -7.14 11.86
N ALA A 282 -2.90 -7.04 12.86
CA ALA A 282 -3.02 -7.84 14.08
C ALA A 282 -4.13 -7.28 14.97
N VAL A 283 -4.96 -8.17 15.51
CA VAL A 283 -6.06 -7.80 16.41
C VAL A 283 -5.48 -7.11 17.64
N GLY A 284 -5.98 -5.91 17.91
CA GLY A 284 -5.55 -5.13 19.06
C GLY A 284 -4.29 -4.31 18.84
N GLY A 285 -3.54 -4.46 17.74
CA GLY A 285 -2.37 -3.64 17.40
C GLY A 285 -1.18 -4.41 16.79
N MET A 286 -0.44 -3.80 15.87
CA MET A 286 0.66 -4.43 15.14
C MET A 286 1.85 -4.82 16.00
N ASP A 287 2.05 -4.16 17.14
CA ASP A 287 3.08 -4.53 18.11
C ASP A 287 2.87 -5.95 18.70
N LYS A 288 1.71 -6.58 18.54
CA LYS A 288 1.50 -8.00 18.87
C LYS A 288 2.33 -8.97 18.02
N ILE A 289 2.86 -8.51 16.88
CA ILE A 289 3.80 -9.28 16.04
C ILE A 289 5.24 -9.18 16.57
N ALA A 290 5.54 -8.13 17.34
CA ALA A 290 6.86 -7.84 17.86
C ALA A 290 7.18 -8.66 19.12
#